data_AF-X6BHK6-F1
#
_entry.id   AF-X6BHK6-F1
#
_cell.length_a   1.000
_cell.length_b   1.000
_cell.length_c   1.000
_cell.angle_alpha   90.00
_cell.angle_beta   90.00
_cell.angle_gamma   90.00
#
_symmetry.space_group_name_H-M   'P 1'
#
loop_
_entity.id
_entity.type
_entity.pdbx_description
1 polymer ?
#
loop_
_entity_poly.entity_id
_entity_poly.type
_entity_poly.pdbx_seq_one_letter_code
_entity_poly.pdbx_strand_id
1 'polypeptide(L)' 'MPTLSSDTLFMGQQQIRIEHFGAPYRLKIPGQGR' A
#
# COMPACT_ATOMS: atom_id res chain seq x y z
N MET A 1 -1.48 18.36 3.22
CA MET A 1 -1.07 16.95 3.32
C MET A 1 -0.92 16.44 1.89
N PRO A 2 0.27 15.96 1.48
CA PRO A 2 0.42 15.39 0.14
C PRO A 2 -0.32 14.04 0.06
N THR A 3 -1.33 13.95 -0.79
CA THR A 3 -1.99 12.68 -1.13
C THR A 3 -1.18 12.00 -2.23
N LEU A 4 -0.89 10.70 -2.06
CA LEU A 4 -0.29 9.87 -3.10
C LEU A 4 -1.36 8.96 -3.71
N SER A 5 -1.27 8.67 -5.01
CA SER A 5 -2.17 7.70 -5.65
C SER A 5 -1.81 6.27 -5.23
N SER A 6 -2.80 5.37 -5.26
CA SER A 6 -2.58 3.93 -5.06
C SER A 6 -1.65 3.35 -6.12
N ASP A 7 -1.69 3.81 -7.36
CA ASP A 7 -0.80 3.34 -8.42
C ASP A 7 0.67 3.61 -8.09
N THR A 8 0.97 4.79 -7.56
CA THR A 8 2.33 5.15 -7.13
C THR A 8 2.75 4.43 -5.86
N LEU A 9 1.84 4.26 -4.89
CA LEU A 9 2.14 3.55 -3.65
C LEU A 9 2.46 2.08 -3.86
N PHE A 10 1.73 1.44 -4.77
CA PHE A 10 1.78 -0.01 -4.94
C PHE A 10 2.62 -0.46 -6.14
N MET A 11 2.89 0.41 -7.12
CA MET A 11 3.75 0.13 -8.29
C MET A 11 3.39 -1.21 -8.98
N GLY A 12 2.10 -1.51 -9.13
CA GLY A 12 1.61 -2.76 -9.72
C GLY A 12 1.60 -3.97 -8.77
N GLN A 13 2.05 -3.83 -7.53
CA GLN A 13 1.91 -4.84 -6.48
C GLN A 13 0.51 -4.76 -5.86
N GLN A 14 0.01 -5.86 -5.29
CA GLN A 14 -1.26 -5.83 -4.52
C GLN A 14 -1.03 -5.55 -3.04
N GLN A 15 0.22 -5.65 -2.58
CA GLN A 15 0.60 -5.51 -1.19
C GLN A 15 1.99 -4.90 -1.09
N ILE A 16 2.17 -3.98 -0.15
CA ILE A 16 3.45 -3.39 0.23
C ILE A 16 3.69 -3.53 1.73
N ARG A 17 4.96 -3.42 2.15
CA ARG A 17 5.33 -3.27 3.55
C ARG A 17 5.62 -1.81 3.84
N ILE A 18 5.14 -1.32 4.98
CA ILE A 18 5.43 0.03 5.47
C ILE A 18 5.94 -0.06 6.90
N GLU A 19 6.71 0.93 7.32
CA GLU A 19 7.06 1.12 8.73
C GLU A 19 6.18 2.20 9.34
N HIS A 20 5.67 1.95 10.54
CA HIS A 20 4.95 2.94 11.33
C HIS A 20 5.41 2.85 12.78
N PHE A 21 6.06 3.92 13.27
CA PHE A 21 6.67 3.98 14.61
C PHE A 21 7.59 2.80 14.92
N GLY A 22 8.47 2.42 13.98
CA GLY A 22 9.42 1.31 14.15
C GLY A 22 8.79 -0.08 14.04
N ALA A 23 7.48 -0.19 13.81
CA ALA A 23 6.81 -1.47 13.61
C ALA A 23 6.49 -1.71 12.12
N PRO A 24 6.72 -2.92 11.58
CA PRO A 24 6.39 -3.24 10.20
C PRO A 24 4.90 -3.56 10.05
N TYR A 25 4.25 -2.91 9.10
CA TYR A 25 2.87 -3.15 8.70
C TYR A 25 2.79 -3.58 7.24
N ARG A 26 1.64 -4.14 6.87
CA ARG A 26 1.33 -4.53 5.50
C ARG A 26 0.08 -3.80 5.05
N LEU A 27 0.22 -3.02 3.98
CA LEU A 27 -0.92 -2.41 3.30
C LEU A 27 -1.25 -3.27 2.08
N LYS A 28 -2.53 -3.60 1.90
CA LYS A 28 -3.01 -4.44 0.80
C LYS A 28 -4.20 -3.76 0.14
N ILE A 29 -4.20 -3.71 -1.18
CA ILE A 29 -5.42 -3.44 -1.94
C ILE A 29 -6.09 -4.81 -2.13
N PRO A 30 -7.33 -5.02 -1.65
CA PRO A 30 -8.06 -6.24 -1.97
C PRO A 30 -8.12 -6.34 -3.49
N GLY A 31 -7.71 -7.49 -4.05
CA GLY A 31 -7.81 -7.70 -5.49
C GLY A 31 -9.23 -7.37 -5.91
N GLN A 32 -9.39 -6.59 -6.98
CA GLN A 32 -10.70 -6.28 -7.55
C GLN A 32 -11.29 -7.59 -8.08
N GLY A 33 -11.91 -8.34 -7.19
CA GLY A 33 -12.65 -9.55 -7.50
C GLY A 33 -13.90 -9.14 -8.27
N ARG A 34 -14.19 -9.93 -9.30
CA ARG A 34 -15.50 -10.01 -9.91
C ARG A 34 -16.56 -10.40 -8.87
#